data_AF-A0A8S0GNG7-F1
#
_entry.id   AF-A0A8S0GNG7-F1
#
_cell.length_a   1.000
_cell.length_b   1.000
_cell.length_c   1.000
_cell.angle_alpha   90.00
_cell.angle_beta   90.00
_cell.angle_gamma   90.00
#
_symmetry.space_group_name_H-M   'P 1'
#
loop_
_entity.id
_entity.type
_entity.pdbx_description
1 polymer ?
#
loop_
_entity_poly.entity_id
_entity_poly.type
_entity_poly.pdbx_seq_one_letter_code
_entity_poly.pdbx_strand_id
1 'polypeptide(L)'
;MTMVRSERWKYLAYDGLRPQLFDLHNDPQELHDLGADPAYAAVREEHLGYVLEWLRGLKRRTTISHQEIDLRGQRFRYGEPESEKLVQIGVW
;
A
#
# COMPACT_ATOMS: atom_id res chain seq x y z
N MET A 1 -9.75 9.26 -4.56
CA MET A 1 -10.44 8.77 -3.35
C MET A 1 -9.98 7.35 -3.07
N THR A 2 -9.58 7.08 -1.84
CA THR A 2 -9.11 5.77 -1.37
C THR A 2 -9.78 5.44 -0.05
N MET A 3 -10.16 4.19 0.16
CA MET A 3 -10.86 3.75 1.36
C MET A 3 -10.09 2.61 2.01
N VAL A 4 -10.07 2.60 3.34
CA VAL A 4 -9.64 1.44 4.14
C VAL A 4 -10.72 1.13 5.17
N ARG A 5 -10.94 -0.16 5.43
CA ARG A 5 -11.92 -0.64 6.41
C ARG A 5 -11.27 -1.67 7.31
N SER A 6 -11.25 -1.37 8.61
CA SER A 6 -10.89 -2.31 9.67
C SER A 6 -12.16 -2.94 10.26
N GLU A 7 -12.04 -3.74 11.31
CA GLU A 7 -13.20 -4.35 11.97
C GLU A 7 -14.17 -3.29 12.50
N ARG A 8 -13.63 -2.26 13.17
CA ARG A 8 -14.41 -1.21 13.83
C ARG A 8 -14.58 0.04 13.00
N TRP A 9 -13.66 0.37 12.10
CA TRP A 9 -13.64 1.69 11.47
C TRP A 9 -13.67 1.60 9.95
N LYS A 10 -14.32 2.58 9.32
CA LYS A 10 -14.20 2.83 7.89
C LYS A 10 -13.67 4.24 7.68
N TYR A 11 -12.58 4.35 6.92
CA TYR A 11 -11.90 5.62 6.65
C TYR A 11 -11.83 5.87 5.15
N LEU A 12 -12.19 7.09 4.75
CA LEU A 12 -12.16 7.53 3.36
C LEU A 12 -11.21 8.73 3.23
N ALA A 13 -10.15 8.54 2.45
CA ALA A 13 -9.22 9.58 2.06
C ALA A 13 -9.63 10.20 0.73
N TYR A 14 -9.75 11.52 0.71
CA TYR A 14 -9.99 12.32 -0.47
C TYR A 14 -8.75 13.17 -0.78
N ASP A 15 -8.54 13.44 -2.06
CA ASP A 15 -7.52 14.41 -2.47
C ASP A 15 -8.15 15.81 -2.47
N GLY A 16 -7.53 16.75 -1.75
CA GLY A 16 -8.02 18.12 -1.63
C GLY A 16 -9.30 18.34 -0.82
N LEU A 17 -9.88 17.29 -0.21
CA LEU A 17 -11.05 17.39 0.67
C LEU A 17 -10.77 16.77 2.04
N ARG A 18 -11.60 17.12 3.03
CA ARG A 18 -11.54 16.50 4.35
C ARG A 18 -11.80 14.99 4.25
N PRO A 19 -11.11 14.16 5.05
CA PRO A 19 -11.42 12.74 5.13
C PRO A 19 -12.77 12.51 5.82
N GLN A 20 -13.33 11.32 5.62
CA GLN A 20 -14.50 10.84 6.36
C GLN A 20 -14.12 9.63 7.21
N LEU A 21 -14.71 9.51 8.40
CA LEU A 21 -14.48 8.41 9.34
C LEU A 21 -15.80 7.95 9.94
N PHE A 22 -16.08 6.65 9.91
CA PHE A 22 -17.28 6.04 10.48
C PHE A 22 -16.92 4.94 11.49
N ASP A 23 -17.57 4.95 12.66
CA ASP A 23 -17.48 3.88 13.67
C ASP A 23 -18.51 2.78 13.32
N LEU A 24 -18.10 1.70 12.67
CA LEU A 24 -18.99 0.62 12.24
C LEU A 24 -19.59 -0.16 13.41
N HIS A 25 -19.01 -0.06 14.61
CA HIS A 25 -19.55 -0.74 15.79
C HIS A 25 -20.77 0.01 16.34
N ASN A 26 -20.66 1.33 16.45
CA ASN A 26 -21.72 2.19 17.01
C ASN A 26 -22.66 2.75 15.94
N ASP A 27 -22.21 2.81 14.69
CA ASP A 27 -22.91 3.36 13.54
C ASP A 27 -22.75 2.43 12.30
N PRO A 28 -23.38 1.24 12.33
CA PRO A 28 -23.28 0.28 11.24
C PRO A 28 -23.92 0.75 9.93
N GLN A 29 -24.72 1.82 9.98
CA GLN A 29 -25.36 2.45 8.81
C GLN A 29 -24.57 3.64 8.27
N GLU A 30 -23.42 3.97 8.88
CA GLU A 30 -22.50 5.01 8.41
C GLU A 30 -23.16 6.40 8.25
N LEU A 31 -24.06 6.74 9.17
CA LEU A 31 -24.81 8.00 9.14
C LEU A 31 -24.07 9.16 9.80
N HIS A 32 -23.06 8.88 10.63
CA HIS A 32 -22.36 9.85 11.46
C HIS A 32 -20.88 9.96 11.06
N ASP A 33 -20.53 11.01 10.31
CA ASP A 33 -19.15 11.30 9.92
C ASP A 33 -18.34 11.94 11.06
N LEU A 34 -17.36 11.21 11.57
CA LEU A 34 -16.40 11.61 12.61
C LEU A 34 -15.10 12.20 12.01
N GLY A 35 -15.02 12.37 10.69
CA GLY A 35 -13.82 12.77 9.97
C GLY A 35 -13.24 14.13 10.35
N ALA A 36 -14.04 15.01 10.97
CA ALA A 36 -13.60 16.32 11.47
C ALA A 36 -13.48 16.41 12.99
N ASP A 37 -13.86 15.36 13.71
CA ASP A 37 -13.83 15.38 15.17
C ASP A 37 -12.37 15.18 15.67
N PRO A 38 -11.81 16.15 16.42
CA PRO A 38 -10.45 16.06 16.94
C PRO A 38 -10.22 14.87 17.88
N ALA A 39 -11.26 14.37 18.57
CA ALA A 39 -11.15 13.21 19.46
C ALA A 39 -10.71 11.94 18.72
N TYR A 40 -10.99 11.85 17.41
CA TYR A 40 -10.64 10.72 16.56
C TYR A 40 -9.42 10.98 15.66
N ALA A 41 -8.57 11.96 16.01
CA ALA A 41 -7.32 12.23 15.28
C ALA A 41 -6.41 11.00 15.17
N ALA A 42 -6.18 10.30 16.28
CA ALA A 42 -5.33 9.11 16.31
C ALA A 42 -5.85 8.00 15.37
N VAL A 43 -7.17 7.76 15.36
CA VAL A 43 -7.80 6.76 14.48
C VAL A 43 -7.63 7.14 13.01
N ARG A 44 -7.79 8.42 12.67
CA ARG A 44 -7.57 8.92 11.30
C ARG A 44 -6.12 8.75 10.86
N GLU A 45 -5.16 9.07 11.73
CA GLU A 45 -3.73 8.91 11.45
C GLU A 45 -3.36 7.44 11.22
N GLU A 46 -3.86 6.52 12.06
CA GLU A 46 -3.65 5.08 11.91
C GLU A 46 -4.16 4.58 10.56
N HIS A 47 -5.41 4.92 10.21
CA HIS A 47 -6.04 4.46 8.96
C HIS A 47 -5.43 5.11 7.73
N LEU A 48 -5.00 6.38 7.82
CA LEU A 48 -4.18 7.00 6.79
C LEU A 48 -2.86 6.25 6.61
N GLY A 49 -2.25 5.78 7.69
CA GLY A 49 -1.07 4.91 7.66
C GLY A 49 -1.29 3.66 6.80
N TYR A 50 -2.39 2.93 7.01
CA TYR A 50 -2.74 1.75 6.21
C TYR A 50 -2.93 2.09 4.73
N VAL A 51 -3.60 3.21 4.41
CA VAL A 51 -3.77 3.68 3.04
C VAL A 51 -2.41 3.96 2.39
N LEU A 52 -1.53 4.67 3.08
CA LEU A 52 -0.21 5.01 2.56
C LEU A 52 0.67 3.78 2.34
N GLU A 53 0.64 2.83 3.28
CA GLU A 53 1.33 1.54 3.14
C GLU A 53 0.84 0.78 1.90
N TRP A 54 -0.48 0.66 1.73
CA TRP A 54 -1.07 0.03 0.56
C TRP A 54 -0.65 0.72 -0.74
N LEU A 55 -0.74 2.06 -0.79
CA LEU A 55 -0.37 2.85 -1.97
C LEU A 55 1.11 2.67 -2.35
N ARG A 56 2.01 2.53 -1.36
CA ARG A 56 3.44 2.25 -1.58
C ARG A 56 3.67 0.84 -2.14
N GLY A 57 2.82 -0.13 -1.80
CA GLY A 57 2.89 -1.50 -2.29
C GLY A 57 2.31 -1.72 -3.70
N LEU A 58 1.61 -0.73 -4.27
CA LEU A 58 0.97 -0.89 -5.57
C LEU A 58 2.00 -1.08 -6.70
N LYS A 59 2.01 -2.27 -7.30
CA LYS A 59 2.83 -2.60 -8.46
C LYS A 59 2.20 -2.02 -9.73
N ARG A 60 2.43 -0.74 -10.01
CA ARG A 60 1.82 0.01 -11.12
C ARG A 60 2.46 -0.22 -12.50
N ARG A 61 3.52 -1.03 -12.59
CA ARG A 61 4.26 -1.28 -13.83
C ARG A 61 3.91 -2.67 -14.35
N THR A 62 3.12 -2.74 -15.42
CA THR A 62 2.60 -4.00 -16.00
C THR A 62 3.40 -4.52 -17.18
N THR A 63 4.23 -3.69 -17.83
CA THR A 63 5.08 -4.06 -18.98
C THR A 63 6.28 -4.93 -18.58
N ILE A 64 6.46 -5.20 -17.29
CA ILE A 64 7.59 -5.94 -16.73
C ILE A 64 7.01 -6.89 -15.69
N SER A 65 7.40 -8.16 -15.72
CA SER A 65 6.93 -9.15 -14.75
C SER A 65 7.35 -8.79 -13.32
N HIS A 66 6.60 -9.25 -12.32
CA HIS A 66 6.93 -9.00 -10.91
C HIS A 66 8.33 -9.50 -10.54
N GLN A 67 8.71 -10.68 -11.06
CA GLN A 67 10.04 -11.26 -10.84
C GLN A 67 11.15 -10.35 -11.36
N GLU A 68 10.98 -9.75 -12.53
CA GLU A 68 11.95 -8.84 -13.14
C GLU A 68 12.06 -7.51 -12.36
N ILE A 69 10.96 -7.01 -11.77
CA ILE A 69 10.98 -5.85 -10.87
C ILE A 69 11.76 -6.17 -9.59
N ASP A 70 11.50 -7.34 -8.99
CA ASP A 70 12.15 -7.76 -7.75
C ASP A 70 13.66 -7.99 -7.97
N LEU A 71 14.06 -8.60 -9.08
CA LEU A 71 15.46 -8.77 -9.47
C LEU A 71 16.19 -7.44 -9.67
N ARG A 72 15.55 -6.45 -10.29
CA ARG A 72 16.12 -5.09 -10.42
C ARG A 72 16.26 -4.41 -9.07
N GLY A 73 15.28 -4.57 -8.18
CA GLY A 73 15.33 -4.05 -6.82
C GLY A 73 16.43 -4.70 -5.98
N GLN A 74 16.69 -5.99 -6.21
CA GLN A 74 17.82 -6.71 -5.59
C GLN A 74 19.15 -6.24 -6.16
N ARG A 75 19.29 -6.16 -7.50
CA ARG A 75 20.48 -5.61 -8.18
C ARG A 75 20.84 -4.20 -7.69
N PHE A 76 19.86 -3.34 -7.52
CA PHE A 76 20.07 -1.98 -7.02
C PHE A 76 20.53 -1.95 -5.55
N ARG A 77 19.98 -2.83 -4.70
CA ARG A 77 20.31 -2.85 -3.26
C ARG A 77 21.59 -3.61 -2.91
N TYR A 78 21.89 -4.68 -3.64
CA TYR A 78 22.94 -5.64 -3.29
C TYR A 78 23.99 -5.85 -4.38
N GLY A 79 23.88 -5.16 -5.52
CA GLY A 79 24.76 -5.36 -6.67
C GLY A 79 24.35 -6.55 -7.54
N GLU A 80 25.12 -6.79 -8.60
CA GLU A 80 24.94 -7.98 -9.45
C GLU A 80 25.13 -9.25 -8.61
N PRO A 81 24.19 -10.21 -8.60
CA PRO A 81 24.47 -11.51 -8.01
C PRO A 81 25.63 -12.13 -8.79
N GLU A 82 26.69 -12.55 -8.09
CA GLU A 82 27.75 -13.37 -8.69
C GLU A 82 27.14 -14.71 -9.10
N SER A 83 26.61 -14.79 -10.33
CA SER A 83 26.31 -16.06 -10.95
C SER A 83 27.63 -16.68 -11.40
N GLU A 84 27.89 -17.91 -10.94
CA GLU A 84 28.99 -18.74 -11.42
C GLU A 84 29.05 -18.68 -12.94
N LYS A 85 30.16 -18.12 -13.46
CA LYS A 85 30.48 -18.07 -14.87
C LYS A 85 30.81 -19.48 -15.37
N LEU A 86 29.80 -20.29 -15.63
CA LEU A 86 29.97 -21.50 -16.42
C LEU A 86 29.54 -21.19 -17.85
N VAL A 87 30.50 -20.72 -18.64
CA VAL A 87 30.36 -20.64 -20.10
C VAL A 87 30.61 -22.05 -20.64
N GLN A 88 29.54 -22.74 -21.06
CA GLN A 88 29.65 -24.01 -21.77
C GLN A 88 30.03 -23.72 -23.23
N ILE A 89 31.27 -24.02 -23.60
CA ILE A 89 31.78 -23.92 -24.98
C ILE A 89 31.68 -25.29 -25.65
N GLY A 90 30.70 -25.43 -26.55
CA GLY A 90 30.64 -26.42 -27.63
C GLY A 90 30.45 -27.89 -27.24
N VAL A 91 29.39 -28.53 -27.73
CA VAL A 91 29.32 -29.99 -27.88
C VAL A 91 29.38 -30.27 -29.38
N TRP A 92 30.33 -31.11 -29.81
CA TRP A 92 30.47 -31.61 -31.19
C TRP A 92 29.37 -32.61 -31.53
#